data_AF-A0A2V8QIZ9-F1
#
_entry.id   AF-A0A2V8QIZ9-F1
#
_cell.length_a   1.000
_cell.length_b   1.000
_cell.length_c   1.000
_cell.angle_alpha   90.00
_cell.angle_beta   90.00
_cell.angle_gamma   90.00
#
_symmetry.space_group_name_H-M   'P 1'
#
loop_
_entity.id
_entity.type
_entity.pdbx_description
1 polymer ?
#
loop_
_entity_poly.entity_id
_entity_poly.type
_entity_poly.pdbx_seq_one_letter_code
_entity_poly.pdbx_strand_id
1 'polypeptide(L)'
;MTYGDFPIYTRRYPAQGVENLAFDLLLGKPCLMVIHHDFCSDGCARLVQFIDQLNSLKVPLTWRPLGDVVRRSYRQKELSPDSVEIEMYGTELRVKNGFDQRKRFIIRRRDSDPRAVKEIRAESDQIAWHFSKGRIAFEIELNPGESRTVSIKFHDLSGNGQYRKNAGYKVKTLLRRYLSEARDNYFVPTKARLAGFAK
;
A
#
# COMPACT_ATOMS: atom_id res chain seq x y z
N MET A 1 9.37 -15.61 -10.54
CA MET A 1 8.19 -15.60 -9.64
C MET A 1 7.26 -14.50 -10.10
N THR A 2 6.13 -14.86 -10.71
CA THR A 2 5.04 -13.92 -10.99
C THR A 2 4.21 -13.80 -9.72
N TYR A 3 4.43 -12.75 -8.95
CA TYR A 3 3.49 -12.33 -7.92
C TYR A 3 2.22 -11.91 -8.68
N GLY A 4 1.25 -12.82 -8.85
CA GLY A 4 0.01 -12.54 -9.59
C GLY A 4 -0.61 -11.22 -9.16
N ASP A 5 -1.27 -10.49 -10.07
CA ASP A 5 -1.71 -9.07 -10.12
C ASP A 5 -1.86 -8.25 -8.80
N PHE A 6 -0.93 -8.40 -7.86
CA PHE A 6 -0.97 -7.87 -6.51
C PHE A 6 0.05 -6.74 -6.40
N PRO A 7 -0.36 -5.58 -5.88
CA PRO A 7 0.52 -4.43 -5.75
C PRO A 7 1.57 -4.65 -4.67
N ILE A 8 2.83 -4.43 -5.02
CA ILE A 8 3.95 -4.48 -4.06
C ILE A 8 4.29 -3.06 -3.63
N TYR A 9 4.23 -2.81 -2.32
CA TYR A 9 4.61 -1.55 -1.71
C TYR A 9 5.96 -1.67 -1.02
N THR A 10 6.91 -0.84 -1.44
CA THR A 10 8.24 -0.78 -0.82
C THR A 10 8.14 -0.12 0.55
N ARG A 11 8.89 -0.67 1.51
CA ARG A 11 9.02 -0.15 2.87
C ARG A 11 10.47 0.21 3.11
N ARG A 12 10.71 1.31 3.84
CA ARG A 12 12.06 1.76 4.20
C ARG A 12 12.30 1.75 5.71
N TYR A 13 13.54 1.58 6.09
CA TYR A 13 13.99 1.71 7.48
C TYR A 13 14.62 3.09 7.68
N PRO A 14 14.47 3.73 8.85
CA PRO A 14 15.15 5.00 9.14
C PRO A 14 16.67 4.96 8.93
N ALA A 15 17.30 3.81 9.20
CA ALA A 15 18.73 3.59 9.00
C ALA A 15 19.18 3.67 7.52
N GLN A 16 18.25 3.65 6.56
CA GLN A 16 18.56 3.82 5.14
C GLN A 16 18.64 5.30 4.72
N GLY A 17 18.47 6.24 5.65
CA GLY A 17 18.58 7.68 5.38
C GLY A 17 17.30 8.30 4.82
N VAL A 18 17.15 9.62 5.07
CA VAL A 18 15.98 10.40 4.71
C VAL A 18 15.93 10.73 3.21
N GLU A 19 17.09 10.78 2.55
CA GLU A 19 17.27 11.01 1.12
C GLU A 19 16.57 9.94 0.27
N ASN A 20 16.53 8.72 0.77
CA ASN A 20 15.86 7.60 0.14
C ASN A 20 14.33 7.76 0.15
N LEU A 21 13.78 8.37 1.21
CA LEU A 21 12.37 8.74 1.28
C LEU A 21 12.08 9.98 0.43
N ALA A 22 12.99 10.96 0.40
CA ALA A 22 12.88 12.12 -0.49
C ALA A 22 12.79 11.69 -1.97
N PHE A 23 13.59 10.69 -2.38
CA PHE A 23 13.52 10.14 -3.74
C PHE A 23 12.18 9.44 -4.02
N ASP A 24 11.63 8.68 -3.07
CA ASP A 24 10.32 8.08 -3.23
C ASP A 24 9.21 9.12 -3.37
N LEU A 25 9.27 10.20 -2.57
CA LEU A 25 8.33 11.32 -2.65
C LEU A 25 8.40 12.04 -3.99
N LEU A 26 9.61 12.24 -4.52
CA LEU A 26 9.83 12.81 -5.85
C LEU A 26 9.15 11.96 -6.94
N LEU A 27 9.18 10.64 -6.80
CA LEU A 27 8.51 9.71 -7.71
C LEU A 27 7.00 9.57 -7.45
N GLY A 28 6.44 10.31 -6.50
CA GLY A 28 5.03 10.22 -6.11
C GLY A 28 4.68 8.92 -5.40
N LYS A 29 5.66 8.16 -4.91
CA LYS A 29 5.43 6.92 -4.17
C LYS A 29 5.06 7.24 -2.72
N PRO A 30 4.20 6.42 -2.09
CA PRO A 30 3.94 6.56 -0.68
C PRO A 30 5.18 6.22 0.16
N CYS A 31 5.48 7.03 1.17
CA CYS A 31 6.48 6.71 2.18
C CYS A 31 5.91 5.75 3.22
N LEU A 32 6.31 4.48 3.15
CA LEU A 32 6.01 3.49 4.19
C LEU A 32 7.28 3.18 4.98
N MET A 33 7.23 3.40 6.29
CA MET A 33 8.37 3.24 7.18
C MET A 33 8.16 2.08 8.12
N VAL A 34 9.22 1.30 8.34
CA VAL A 34 9.24 0.19 9.27
C VAL A 34 10.26 0.51 10.35
N ILE A 35 9.80 0.45 11.60
CA ILE A 35 10.64 0.52 12.79
C ILE A 35 10.51 -0.79 13.56
N HIS A 36 11.60 -1.22 14.15
CA HIS A 36 11.60 -2.30 15.14
C HIS A 36 11.46 -1.69 16.54
N HIS A 37 11.02 -2.48 17.53
CA HIS A 37 10.74 -1.99 18.89
C HIS A 37 11.98 -1.38 19.57
N ASP A 38 13.17 -1.87 19.23
CA ASP A 38 14.45 -1.36 19.69
C ASP A 38 14.73 0.07 19.20
N PHE A 39 14.08 0.52 18.14
CA PHE A 39 14.18 1.91 17.67
C PHE A 39 13.54 2.91 18.66
N CYS A 40 12.63 2.42 19.51
CA CYS A 40 11.95 3.19 20.56
C CYS A 40 12.56 2.96 21.96
N SER A 41 13.65 2.19 22.08
CA SER A 41 14.24 1.84 23.39
C SER A 41 14.82 3.03 24.16
N ASP A 42 15.04 4.16 23.48
CA ASP A 42 15.57 5.42 24.02
C ASP A 42 14.46 6.43 24.37
N GLY A 43 13.27 5.92 24.73
CA GLY A 43 12.10 6.77 24.96
C GLY A 43 11.62 7.47 23.68
N CYS A 44 11.85 6.84 22.51
CA CYS A 44 11.54 7.35 21.17
C CYS A 44 12.36 8.57 20.70
N ALA A 45 13.48 8.90 21.35
CA ALA A 45 14.31 10.04 20.96
C ALA A 45 14.78 9.95 19.48
N ARG A 46 15.28 8.78 19.05
CA ARG A 46 15.64 8.54 17.63
C ARG A 46 14.47 8.68 16.67
N LEU A 47 13.27 8.28 17.09
CA LEU A 47 12.06 8.42 16.27
C LEU A 47 11.69 9.88 16.07
N VAL A 48 11.72 10.68 17.14
CA VAL A 48 11.44 12.12 17.06
C VAL A 48 12.45 12.81 16.16
N GLN A 49 13.76 12.56 16.36
CA GLN A 49 14.81 13.13 15.52
C GLN A 49 14.63 12.80 14.03
N PHE A 50 14.23 11.56 13.73
CA PHE A 50 13.98 11.14 12.36
C PHE A 50 12.73 11.80 11.76
N ILE A 51 11.67 11.97 12.55
CA ILE A 51 10.46 12.72 12.14
C ILE A 51 10.82 14.19 11.86
N ASP A 52 11.69 14.81 12.65
CA ASP A 52 12.17 16.18 12.40
C ASP A 52 12.94 16.28 11.08
N GLN A 53 13.80 15.30 10.79
CA GLN A 53 14.49 15.21 9.49
C GLN A 53 13.49 15.08 8.33
N LEU A 54 12.44 14.27 8.49
CA LEU A 54 11.38 14.15 7.48
C LEU A 54 10.61 15.45 7.27
N ASN A 55 10.23 16.12 8.35
CA ASN A 55 9.51 17.39 8.28
C ASN A 55 10.38 18.54 7.74
N SER A 56 11.71 18.40 7.81
CA SER A 56 12.64 19.35 7.19
C SER A 56 12.67 19.26 5.66
N LEU A 57 12.20 18.15 5.08
CA LEU A 57 12.08 18.00 3.63
C LEU A 57 11.09 19.05 3.11
N LYS A 58 11.46 19.76 2.03
CA LYS A 58 10.62 20.80 1.39
C LYS A 58 9.52 20.19 0.51
N VAL A 59 8.82 19.19 1.04
CA VAL A 59 7.74 18.46 0.36
C VAL A 59 6.52 18.36 1.27
N PRO A 60 5.29 18.50 0.73
CA PRO A 60 4.09 18.42 1.54
C PRO A 60 3.86 16.98 2.01
N LEU A 61 4.20 16.71 3.27
CA LEU A 61 3.93 15.44 3.93
C LEU A 61 2.53 15.43 4.53
N THR A 62 1.85 14.29 4.45
CA THR A 62 0.57 14.08 5.14
C THR A 62 0.56 12.69 5.75
N TRP A 63 0.44 12.63 7.07
CA TRP A 63 0.26 11.40 7.81
C TRP A 63 -1.12 10.81 7.53
N ARG A 64 -1.20 9.54 7.15
CA ARG A 64 -2.45 8.85 6.80
C ARG A 64 -2.44 7.41 7.33
N PRO A 65 -3.61 6.84 7.65
CA PRO A 65 -3.73 5.41 7.89
C PRO A 65 -3.25 4.60 6.69
N LEU A 66 -2.69 3.40 6.91
CA LEU A 66 -2.16 2.55 5.85
C LEU A 66 -3.19 2.24 4.75
N GLY A 67 -4.44 1.96 5.13
CA GLY A 67 -5.52 1.70 4.17
C GLY A 67 -5.76 2.89 3.24
N ASP A 68 -5.68 4.12 3.77
CA ASP A 68 -5.85 5.34 2.97
C ASP A 68 -4.66 5.61 2.05
N VAL A 69 -3.45 5.23 2.46
CA VAL A 69 -2.27 5.28 1.59
C VAL A 69 -2.44 4.32 0.41
N VAL A 70 -2.89 3.10 0.67
CA VAL A 70 -3.15 2.08 -0.37
C VAL A 70 -4.27 2.55 -1.32
N ARG A 71 -5.39 3.08 -0.80
CA ARG A 71 -6.50 3.62 -1.62
C ARG A 71 -6.07 4.76 -2.54
N ARG A 72 -5.03 5.51 -2.17
CA ARG A 72 -4.52 6.64 -2.95
C ARG A 72 -3.32 6.27 -3.82
N SER A 73 -2.96 4.98 -3.86
CA SER A 73 -1.85 4.48 -4.67
C SER A 73 -2.36 4.05 -6.04
N TYR A 74 -2.13 4.90 -7.02
CA TYR A 74 -2.48 4.67 -8.42
C TYR A 74 -1.57 5.52 -9.32
N ARG A 75 -1.46 5.15 -10.59
CA ARG A 75 -0.83 6.02 -11.59
C ARG A 75 -1.92 6.79 -12.32
N GLN A 76 -1.72 8.10 -12.46
CA GLN A 76 -2.60 8.97 -13.21
C GLN A 76 -1.92 9.48 -14.48
N LYS A 77 -2.67 9.59 -15.56
CA LYS A 77 -2.23 10.21 -16.81
C LYS A 77 -3.39 11.00 -17.42
N GLU A 78 -3.21 12.28 -17.70
CA GLU A 78 -4.17 13.01 -18.54
C GLU A 78 -4.12 12.49 -19.98
N LEU A 79 -5.29 12.19 -20.54
CA LEU A 79 -5.42 11.78 -21.93
C LEU A 79 -5.90 12.92 -22.82
N SER A 80 -6.78 13.77 -22.28
CA SER A 80 -7.35 14.94 -22.95
C SER A 80 -7.79 15.97 -21.91
N PRO A 81 -8.21 17.18 -22.31
CA PRO A 81 -8.77 18.16 -21.39
C PRO A 81 -9.89 17.59 -20.51
N ASP A 82 -10.71 16.68 -21.03
CA ASP A 82 -11.89 16.18 -20.31
C ASP A 82 -11.71 14.78 -19.70
N SER A 83 -10.56 14.13 -19.94
CA SER A 83 -10.35 12.75 -19.53
C SER A 83 -8.99 12.44 -18.92
N VAL A 84 -9.04 11.62 -17.87
CA VAL A 84 -7.88 11.16 -17.11
C VAL A 84 -7.91 9.64 -17.06
N GLU A 85 -6.81 9.00 -17.42
CA GLU A 85 -6.60 7.57 -17.18
C GLU A 85 -6.01 7.35 -15.80
N ILE A 86 -6.55 6.36 -15.08
CA ILE A 86 -6.02 5.89 -13.81
C ILE A 86 -5.69 4.40 -13.93
N GLU A 87 -4.44 4.02 -13.64
CA GLU A 87 -4.08 2.63 -13.35
C GLU A 87 -4.15 2.42 -11.83
N MET A 88 -5.19 1.72 -11.41
CA MET A 88 -5.44 1.30 -10.04
C MET A 88 -4.57 0.10 -9.68
N TYR A 89 -4.02 0.12 -8.47
CA TYR A 89 -3.15 -0.95 -7.95
C TYR A 89 -3.86 -1.85 -6.93
N GLY A 90 -4.60 -1.26 -5.99
CA GLY A 90 -5.36 -1.98 -4.98
C GLY A 90 -6.72 -2.47 -5.45
N THR A 91 -7.52 -2.97 -4.51
CA THR A 91 -8.94 -3.33 -4.70
C THR A 91 -9.89 -2.20 -4.31
N GLU A 92 -9.37 -1.17 -3.62
CA GLU A 92 -10.05 0.08 -3.34
C GLU A 92 -9.23 1.26 -3.87
N LEU A 93 -9.90 2.28 -4.39
CA LEU A 93 -9.30 3.45 -5.00
C LEU A 93 -10.06 4.69 -4.56
N ARG A 94 -9.38 5.69 -4.04
CA ARG A 94 -9.95 7.01 -3.75
C ARG A 94 -9.47 8.01 -4.78
N VAL A 95 -10.37 8.41 -5.68
CA VAL A 95 -10.12 9.42 -6.71
C VAL A 95 -10.61 10.77 -6.20
N LYS A 96 -9.85 11.83 -6.49
CA LYS A 96 -10.28 13.21 -6.31
C LYS A 96 -10.11 13.95 -7.62
N ASN A 97 -11.12 14.69 -8.04
CA ASN A 97 -10.97 15.66 -9.10
C ASN A 97 -10.30 16.92 -8.54
N GLY A 98 -9.01 17.08 -8.83
CA GLY A 98 -8.25 18.27 -8.47
C GLY A 98 -8.35 19.41 -9.48
N PHE A 99 -9.08 19.22 -10.58
CA PHE A 99 -9.26 20.20 -11.64
C PHE A 99 -10.46 21.12 -11.34
N ASP A 100 -10.47 22.27 -11.99
CA ASP A 100 -11.53 23.28 -11.95
C ASP A 100 -12.75 22.94 -12.84
N GLN A 101 -12.63 21.92 -13.68
CA GLN A 101 -13.70 21.40 -14.53
C GLN A 101 -14.08 19.96 -14.19
N ARG A 102 -15.31 19.60 -14.57
CA ARG A 102 -15.78 18.21 -14.50
C ARG A 102 -14.91 17.35 -15.42
N LYS A 103 -14.45 16.19 -14.93
CA LYS A 103 -13.65 15.25 -15.72
C LYS A 103 -14.16 13.83 -15.62
N ARG A 104 -13.93 13.09 -16.70
CA ARG A 104 -14.15 11.65 -16.78
C ARG A 104 -12.86 10.90 -16.44
N PHE A 105 -12.96 9.96 -15.50
CA PHE A 105 -11.84 9.15 -15.03
C PHE A 105 -12.01 7.72 -15.55
N ILE A 106 -11.12 7.32 -16.46
CA ILE A 106 -11.07 5.99 -17.05
C ILE A 106 -10.14 5.15 -16.20
N ILE A 107 -10.71 4.27 -15.38
CA ILE A 107 -9.98 3.51 -14.38
C ILE A 107 -9.72 2.11 -14.92
N ARG A 108 -8.48 1.66 -14.79
CA ARG A 108 -8.00 0.37 -15.26
C ARG A 108 -7.27 -0.33 -14.13
N ARG A 109 -7.42 -1.64 -14.07
CA ARG A 109 -6.66 -2.49 -13.15
C ARG A 109 -6.22 -3.74 -13.88
N ARG A 110 -4.97 -4.16 -13.66
CA ARG A 110 -4.50 -5.46 -14.13
C ARG A 110 -5.20 -6.55 -13.33
N ASP A 111 -5.75 -7.51 -14.06
CA ASP A 111 -6.38 -8.67 -13.45
C ASP A 111 -6.28 -9.84 -14.43
N SER A 112 -6.12 -11.03 -13.88
CA SER A 112 -5.92 -12.27 -14.63
C SER A 112 -7.19 -13.09 -14.75
N ASP A 113 -8.20 -12.88 -13.90
CA ASP A 113 -9.47 -13.60 -13.97
C ASP A 113 -10.69 -12.69 -13.72
N PRO A 114 -11.38 -12.24 -14.78
CA PRO A 114 -12.58 -11.42 -14.61
C PRO A 114 -13.72 -12.17 -13.90
N ARG A 115 -13.74 -13.50 -13.92
CA ARG A 115 -14.81 -14.29 -13.28
C ARG A 115 -14.72 -14.24 -11.76
N ALA A 116 -13.57 -13.88 -11.21
CA ALA A 116 -13.41 -13.68 -9.78
C ALA A 116 -14.10 -12.39 -9.31
N VAL A 117 -14.34 -11.42 -10.19
CA VAL A 117 -14.95 -10.13 -9.84
C VAL A 117 -16.46 -10.31 -9.64
N LYS A 118 -16.95 -10.04 -8.43
CA LYS A 118 -18.37 -10.07 -8.11
C LYS A 118 -19.06 -8.76 -8.50
N GLU A 119 -18.47 -7.64 -8.12
CA GLU A 119 -19.02 -6.32 -8.39
C GLU A 119 -17.96 -5.22 -8.28
N ILE A 120 -18.20 -4.11 -8.96
CA ILE A 120 -17.45 -2.86 -8.80
C ILE A 120 -18.44 -1.78 -8.39
N ARG A 121 -18.10 -1.02 -7.34
CA ARG A 121 -18.96 0.04 -6.82
C ARG A 121 -18.20 1.34 -6.62
N ALA A 122 -18.79 2.48 -6.97
CA ALA A 122 -18.41 3.78 -6.43
C ALA A 122 -19.32 4.08 -5.25
N GLU A 123 -18.77 4.06 -4.04
CA GLU A 123 -19.54 4.18 -2.80
C GLU A 123 -20.68 3.13 -2.77
N SER A 124 -21.94 3.55 -2.81
CA SER A 124 -23.13 2.68 -2.87
C SER A 124 -23.45 2.17 -4.28
N ASP A 125 -23.00 2.87 -5.32
CA ASP A 125 -23.51 2.72 -6.68
C ASP A 125 -22.72 1.68 -7.46
N GLN A 126 -23.42 0.73 -8.08
CA GLN A 126 -22.79 -0.29 -8.91
C GLN A 126 -22.37 0.31 -10.26
N ILE A 127 -21.13 0.03 -10.67
CA ILE A 127 -20.54 0.53 -11.91
C ILE A 127 -20.48 -0.59 -12.95
N ALA A 128 -20.88 -0.29 -14.18
CA ALA A 128 -20.64 -1.15 -15.33
C ALA A 128 -19.15 -1.19 -15.66
N TRP A 129 -18.62 -2.39 -15.89
CA TRP A 129 -17.21 -2.60 -16.18
C TRP A 129 -17.05 -3.63 -17.28
N HIS A 130 -15.89 -3.61 -17.92
CA HIS A 130 -15.53 -4.57 -18.95
C HIS A 130 -14.14 -5.12 -18.71
N PHE A 131 -13.88 -6.31 -19.25
CA PHE A 131 -12.57 -6.93 -19.22
C PHE A 131 -11.98 -7.00 -20.62
N SER A 132 -10.79 -6.46 -20.81
CA SER A 132 -10.07 -6.60 -22.08
C SER A 132 -8.56 -6.54 -21.88
N LYS A 133 -7.84 -7.39 -22.63
CA LYS A 133 -6.35 -7.40 -22.64
C LYS A 133 -5.74 -7.51 -21.23
N GLY A 134 -6.27 -8.40 -20.40
CA GLY A 134 -5.76 -8.63 -19.03
C GLY A 134 -6.05 -7.48 -18.06
N ARG A 135 -7.08 -6.69 -18.33
CA ARG A 135 -7.45 -5.53 -17.51
C ARG A 135 -8.95 -5.44 -17.33
N ILE A 136 -9.35 -5.16 -16.09
CA ILE A 136 -10.65 -4.61 -15.75
C ILE A 136 -10.61 -3.12 -16.09
N ALA A 137 -11.67 -2.59 -16.69
CA ALA A 137 -11.83 -1.16 -16.91
C ALA A 137 -13.27 -0.70 -16.69
N PHE A 138 -13.40 0.50 -16.15
CA PHE A 138 -14.66 1.16 -15.84
C PHE A 138 -14.44 2.67 -15.73
N GLU A 139 -15.53 3.43 -15.69
CA GLU A 139 -15.47 4.89 -15.72
C GLU A 139 -16.29 5.51 -14.60
N ILE A 140 -15.81 6.64 -14.10
CA ILE A 140 -16.57 7.52 -13.20
C ILE A 140 -16.40 8.97 -13.67
N GLU A 141 -17.39 9.81 -13.37
CA GLU A 141 -17.32 11.25 -13.61
C GLU A 141 -17.34 11.98 -12.28
N LEU A 142 -16.49 12.99 -12.14
CA LEU A 142 -16.37 13.76 -10.90
C LEU A 142 -16.43 15.26 -11.23
N ASN A 143 -17.23 16.00 -10.46
CA ASN A 143 -17.25 17.46 -10.49
C ASN A 143 -15.96 18.05 -9.89
N PRO A 144 -15.66 19.33 -10.13
CA PRO A 144 -14.51 20.00 -9.52
C PRO A 144 -14.48 19.81 -8.00
N GLY A 145 -13.34 19.39 -7.46
CA GLY A 145 -13.15 19.16 -6.02
C GLY A 145 -13.79 17.88 -5.45
N GLU A 146 -14.65 17.20 -6.20
CA GLU A 146 -15.34 15.97 -5.77
C GLU A 146 -14.33 14.82 -5.56
N SER A 147 -14.62 13.96 -4.59
CA SER A 147 -13.86 12.73 -4.36
C SER A 147 -14.81 11.56 -4.19
N ARG A 148 -14.46 10.42 -4.79
CA ARG A 148 -15.20 9.15 -4.63
C ARG A 148 -14.24 8.00 -4.36
N THR A 149 -14.74 7.04 -3.62
CA THR A 149 -14.09 5.76 -3.36
C THR A 149 -14.74 4.70 -4.24
N VAL A 150 -13.92 4.03 -5.04
CA VAL A 150 -14.30 2.85 -5.80
C VAL A 150 -13.77 1.61 -5.10
N SER A 151 -14.58 0.55 -5.05
CA SER A 151 -14.20 -0.76 -4.54
C SER A 151 -14.51 -1.85 -5.56
N ILE A 152 -13.61 -2.82 -5.67
CA ILE A 152 -13.78 -4.04 -6.43
C ILE A 152 -13.95 -5.16 -5.40
N LYS A 153 -15.11 -5.80 -5.41
CA LYS A 153 -15.35 -6.99 -4.60
C LYS A 153 -15.24 -8.22 -5.47
N PHE A 154 -14.52 -9.20 -4.95
CA PHE A 154 -14.41 -10.51 -5.58
C PHE A 154 -15.46 -11.44 -4.98
N HIS A 155 -15.79 -12.50 -5.71
CA HIS A 155 -16.46 -13.64 -5.13
C HIS A 155 -15.56 -14.20 -4.01
N ASP A 156 -16.18 -14.57 -2.89
CA ASP A 156 -15.49 -15.46 -1.97
C ASP A 156 -15.03 -16.67 -2.77
N LEU A 157 -13.76 -17.03 -2.65
CA LEU A 157 -13.24 -18.26 -3.22
C LEU A 157 -13.91 -19.43 -2.47
N SER A 158 -15.15 -19.75 -2.84
CA SER A 158 -15.90 -20.90 -2.37
C SER A 158 -15.28 -22.13 -3.03
N GLY A 159 -14.13 -22.57 -2.51
CA GLY A 159 -13.42 -23.72 -3.05
C GLY A 159 -11.95 -23.89 -2.66
N ASN A 160 -11.48 -23.40 -1.51
CA ASN A 160 -10.36 -23.97 -0.72
C ASN A 160 -9.87 -22.93 0.29
N GLY A 161 -10.24 -23.07 1.57
CA GLY A 161 -9.75 -22.12 2.56
C GLY A 161 -10.47 -22.05 3.90
N GLN A 162 -11.46 -22.90 4.17
CA GLN A 162 -11.57 -23.38 5.54
C GLN A 162 -10.33 -24.24 5.81
N TYR A 163 -9.19 -23.60 6.08
CA TYR A 163 -8.19 -24.22 6.92
C TYR A 163 -8.94 -24.54 8.21
N ARG A 164 -9.43 -25.78 8.34
CA ARG A 164 -9.67 -26.37 9.66
C ARG A 164 -8.40 -26.04 10.42
N LYS A 165 -8.50 -25.11 11.37
CA LYS A 165 -7.38 -24.70 12.23
C LYS A 165 -7.05 -25.92 13.08
N ASN A 166 -6.37 -26.91 12.50
CA ASN A 166 -5.86 -28.06 13.23
C ASN A 166 -4.97 -27.48 14.32
N ALA A 167 -5.18 -27.92 15.57
CA ALA A 167 -4.46 -27.40 16.73
C ALA A 167 -2.94 -27.38 16.49
N GLY A 168 -2.40 -28.36 15.75
CA GLY A 168 -1.00 -28.40 15.32
C GLY A 168 -0.53 -27.22 14.45
N TYR A 169 -1.37 -26.67 13.57
CA TYR A 169 -1.04 -25.47 12.79
C TYR A 169 -0.97 -24.21 13.66
N LYS A 170 -1.86 -24.10 14.68
CA LYS A 170 -1.79 -23.01 15.67
C LYS A 170 -0.51 -23.11 16.50
N VAL A 171 -0.18 -24.30 17.00
CA VAL A 171 1.06 -24.54 17.77
C VAL A 171 2.29 -24.22 16.92
N LYS A 172 2.35 -24.69 15.67
CA LYS A 172 3.46 -24.39 14.76
C LYS A 172 3.59 -22.89 14.46
N THR A 173 2.46 -22.19 14.30
CA THR A 173 2.45 -20.74 14.08
C THR A 173 2.88 -19.97 15.33
N LEU A 174 2.47 -20.42 16.53
CA LEU A 174 2.92 -19.87 17.80
C LEU A 174 4.42 -20.09 18.02
N LEU A 175 4.93 -21.30 17.79
CA LEU A 175 6.36 -21.60 17.84
C LEU A 175 7.15 -20.77 16.85
N ARG A 176 6.68 -20.63 15.60
CA ARG A 176 7.30 -19.72 14.63
C ARG A 176 7.31 -18.28 15.11
N ARG A 177 6.19 -17.79 15.67
CA ARG A 177 6.12 -16.43 16.21
C ARG A 177 7.10 -16.23 17.36
N TYR A 178 7.16 -17.18 18.31
CA TYR A 178 8.05 -17.12 19.45
C TYR A 178 9.54 -17.22 19.05
N LEU A 179 9.86 -18.05 18.06
CA LEU A 179 11.22 -18.14 17.50
C LEU A 179 11.58 -16.90 16.68
N SER A 180 10.64 -16.30 15.96
CA SER A 180 10.85 -15.01 15.28
C SER A 180 11.06 -13.89 16.28
N GLU A 181 10.27 -13.81 17.35
CA GLU A 181 10.47 -12.87 18.45
C GLU A 181 11.81 -13.10 19.15
N ALA A 182 12.19 -14.35 19.40
CA ALA A 182 13.49 -14.66 19.99
C ALA A 182 14.67 -14.23 19.08
N ARG A 183 14.55 -14.49 17.77
CA ARG A 183 15.55 -14.05 16.79
C ARG A 183 15.67 -12.53 16.75
N ASP A 184 14.53 -11.86 16.65
CA ASP A 184 14.47 -10.41 16.46
C ASP A 184 14.86 -9.66 17.76
N ASN A 185 14.60 -10.23 18.95
CA ASN A 185 14.92 -9.60 20.24
C ASN A 185 16.30 -9.97 20.80
N TYR A 186 16.86 -11.15 20.50
CA TYR A 186 18.11 -11.63 21.15
C TYR A 186 19.27 -11.89 20.18
N PHE A 187 19.01 -12.31 18.94
CA PHE A 187 20.08 -12.69 17.99
C PHE A 187 20.52 -11.57 17.04
N VAL A 188 19.63 -10.61 16.72
CA VAL A 188 20.00 -9.41 15.95
C VAL A 188 20.88 -8.44 16.76
N PRO A 189 20.64 -8.18 18.06
CA PRO A 189 21.49 -7.29 18.86
C PRO A 189 22.91 -7.83 19.10
N THR A 190 23.09 -9.17 19.15
CA THR A 190 24.38 -9.80 19.42
C THR A 190 25.35 -9.71 18.24
N LYS A 191 24.86 -9.83 17.00
CA LYS A 191 25.70 -9.60 15.81
C LYS A 191 26.09 -8.12 15.63
N ALA A 192 25.19 -7.19 15.97
CA ALA A 192 25.51 -5.76 15.96
C ALA A 192 26.54 -5.37 17.04
N ARG A 193 26.49 -6.00 18.22
CA ARG A 193 27.52 -5.81 19.28
C ARG A 193 28.87 -6.42 18.93
N LEU A 194 28.92 -7.62 18.34
CA LEU A 194 30.18 -8.27 17.96
C LEU A 194 30.91 -7.55 16.81
N ALA A 195 30.19 -6.90 15.90
CA ALA A 195 30.80 -6.07 14.84
C ALA A 195 31.37 -4.73 15.35
N GLY A 196 31.03 -4.30 16.57
CA GLY A 196 31.55 -3.09 17.21
C GLY A 196 32.85 -3.29 18.01
N PHE A 197 33.27 -4.53 18.23
CA PHE A 197 34.52 -4.88 18.94
C PHE A 197 35.67 -5.30 18.00
N ALA A 198 35.46 -5.23 16.68
CA ALA A 198 36.51 -5.42 15.68
C ALA A 198 36.85 -4.08 15.01
N LYS A 199 37.46 -3.18 15.77
CA LYS A 199 38.30 -2.08 15.29
C LYS A 199 39.37 -1.79 16.32
#